data_AF-A0A9D0HFS0-F1
#
_entry.id   AF-A0A9D0HFS0-F1
#
_cell.length_a   1.000
_cell.length_b   1.000
_cell.length_c   1.000
_cell.angle_alpha   90.00
_cell.angle_beta   90.00
_cell.angle_gamma   90.00
#
_symmetry.space_group_name_H-M   'P 1'
#
loop_
_entity.id
_entity.type
_entity.pdbx_description
1 polymer ?
#
loop_
_entity_poly.entity_id
_entity_poly.type
_entity_poly.pdbx_seq_one_letter_code
_entity_poly.pdbx_strand_id
1 'polypeptide(L)'
;MFGLGDTDANRHVNSLVYLRVCYAAALRALVRHGSPAPLTLQYQELRFRKPCFVGDVMQVKLCCYRVGCRWAVRAMLLPLDAPSDGRAHVYALMTFATDGA
;
A
#
# COMPACT_ATOMS: atom_id res chain seq x y z
N MET A 1 -4.69 -12.19 -0.84
CA MET A 1 -4.58 -13.08 -2.01
C MET A 1 -5.15 -12.34 -3.20
N PHE A 2 -4.52 -12.44 -4.37
CA PHE A 2 -5.04 -11.87 -5.63
C PHE A 2 -5.90 -12.88 -6.39
N GLY A 3 -7.03 -12.42 -6.90
CA GLY A 3 -7.97 -13.22 -7.71
C GLY A 3 -7.95 -12.86 -9.19
N LEU A 4 -8.74 -13.58 -9.99
CA LEU A 4 -8.85 -13.32 -11.44
C LEU A 4 -9.32 -11.89 -11.74
N GLY A 5 -10.26 -11.36 -10.95
CA GLY A 5 -10.76 -9.98 -11.09
C GLY A 5 -9.75 -8.89 -10.73
N ASP A 6 -8.58 -9.24 -10.21
CA ASP A 6 -7.48 -8.30 -9.96
C ASP A 6 -6.52 -8.20 -11.15
N THR A 7 -6.69 -9.00 -12.20
CA THR A 7 -5.80 -9.03 -13.37
C THR A 7 -6.29 -8.17 -14.53
N ASP A 8 -5.38 -7.82 -15.44
CA ASP A 8 -5.70 -7.15 -16.70
C ASP A 8 -5.24 -7.96 -17.93
N ALA A 9 -5.37 -7.37 -19.12
CA ALA A 9 -5.03 -8.02 -20.39
C ALA A 9 -3.55 -8.47 -20.49
N ASN A 10 -2.65 -7.93 -19.65
CA ASN A 10 -1.25 -8.35 -19.58
C ASN A 10 -1.03 -9.60 -18.73
N ARG A 11 -2.10 -10.22 -18.23
CA ARG A 11 -2.11 -11.50 -17.49
C ARG A 11 -1.39 -11.46 -16.14
N HIS A 12 -1.17 -10.28 -15.60
CA HIS A 12 -0.73 -10.07 -14.23
C HIS A 12 -1.71 -9.16 -13.49
N VAL A 13 -1.53 -9.03 -12.19
CA VAL A 13 -2.34 -8.12 -11.36
C VAL A 13 -2.21 -6.68 -11.90
N ASN A 14 -3.35 -6.01 -12.06
CA ASN A 14 -3.44 -4.66 -12.58
C ASN A 14 -2.76 -3.66 -11.64
N SER A 15 -2.09 -2.66 -12.20
CA SER A 15 -1.32 -1.69 -11.43
C SER A 15 -2.15 -0.91 -10.39
N LEU A 16 -3.44 -0.66 -10.67
CA LEU A 16 -4.35 0.06 -9.76
C LEU A 16 -4.77 -0.79 -8.56
N VAL A 17 -4.69 -2.11 -8.65
CA VAL A 17 -4.97 -3.00 -7.51
C VAL A 17 -3.95 -2.78 -6.39
N TYR A 18 -2.67 -2.57 -6.75
CA TYR A 18 -1.64 -2.27 -5.74
C TYR A 18 -1.90 -0.95 -5.02
N LEU A 19 -2.40 0.07 -5.73
CA LEU A 19 -2.82 1.33 -5.15
C LEU A 19 -3.92 1.08 -4.12
N ARG A 20 -5.01 0.40 -4.53
CA ARG A 20 -6.14 0.08 -3.65
C ARG A 20 -5.70 -0.68 -2.39
N VAL A 21 -4.85 -1.69 -2.54
CA VAL A 21 -4.37 -2.52 -1.43
C VAL A 21 -3.49 -1.73 -0.46
N CYS A 22 -2.53 -0.96 -0.97
CA CYS A 22 -1.63 -0.16 -0.13
C CYS A 22 -2.39 0.96 0.58
N TYR A 23 -3.29 1.64 -0.14
CA TYR A 23 -4.12 2.72 0.40
C TYR A 23 -5.03 2.22 1.54
N ALA A 24 -5.75 1.13 1.32
CA ALA A 24 -6.64 0.56 2.34
C ALA A 24 -5.87 0.09 3.58
N ALA A 25 -4.67 -0.47 3.40
CA ALA A 25 -3.80 -0.86 4.51
C ALA A 25 -3.28 0.37 5.29
N ALA A 26 -2.87 1.42 4.57
CA ALA A 26 -2.40 2.67 5.16
C ALA A 26 -3.49 3.35 5.99
N LEU A 27 -4.71 3.50 5.45
CA LEU A 27 -5.83 4.09 6.18
C LEU A 27 -6.14 3.34 7.48
N ARG A 28 -6.22 2.00 7.43
CA ARG A 28 -6.43 1.19 8.64
C ARG A 28 -5.32 1.38 9.66
N ALA A 29 -4.06 1.49 9.22
CA ALA A 29 -2.95 1.74 10.12
C ALA A 29 -3.00 3.14 10.74
N LEU A 30 -3.28 4.17 9.96
CA LEU A 30 -3.38 5.55 10.46
C LEU A 30 -4.51 5.71 11.48
N VAL A 31 -5.67 5.09 11.25
CA VAL A 31 -6.77 5.05 12.23
C VAL A 31 -6.31 4.38 13.53
N ARG A 32 -5.62 3.23 13.46
CA ARG A 32 -5.07 2.56 14.65
C ARG A 32 -4.02 3.39 15.39
N HIS A 33 -3.31 4.27 14.69
CA HIS A 33 -2.35 5.20 15.28
C HIS A 33 -2.98 6.54 15.73
N GLY A 34 -4.31 6.63 15.78
CA GLY A 34 -5.03 7.79 16.32
C GLY A 34 -5.08 8.98 15.36
N SER A 35 -4.96 8.76 14.05
CA SER A 35 -5.20 9.83 13.10
C SER A 35 -6.64 10.34 13.18
N PRO A 36 -6.87 11.67 13.18
CA PRO A 36 -8.20 12.20 12.99
C PRO A 36 -8.70 11.85 11.59
N ALA A 37 -10.00 11.57 11.48
CA ALA A 37 -10.72 11.45 10.21
C ALA A 37 -11.56 12.72 9.98
N PRO A 38 -11.85 13.10 8.71
CA PRO A 38 -11.42 12.46 7.46
C PRO A 38 -9.94 12.71 7.12
N LEU A 39 -9.31 11.74 6.45
CA LEU A 39 -7.98 11.86 5.87
C LEU A 39 -8.07 11.90 4.35
N THR A 40 -7.45 12.91 3.75
CA THR A 40 -7.33 13.06 2.30
C THR A 40 -5.93 12.66 1.85
N LEU A 41 -5.85 11.79 0.84
CA LEU A 41 -4.60 11.41 0.18
C LEU A 41 -4.08 12.60 -0.63
N GLN A 42 -2.89 13.09 -0.27
CA GLN A 42 -2.25 14.23 -0.93
C GLN A 42 -1.20 13.82 -1.96
N TYR A 43 -0.59 12.65 -1.75
CA TYR A 43 0.47 12.14 -2.62
C TYR A 43 0.50 10.61 -2.56
N GLN A 44 0.77 10.00 -3.70
CA GLN A 44 0.97 8.56 -3.85
C GLN A 44 2.06 8.31 -4.89
N GLU A 45 3.09 7.58 -4.49
CA GLU A 45 4.08 6.99 -5.39
C GLU A 45 4.00 5.47 -5.28
N LEU A 46 4.12 4.77 -6.42
CA LEU A 46 4.28 3.33 -6.49
C LEU A 46 5.54 3.00 -7.30
N ARG A 47 6.37 2.10 -6.76
CA ARG A 47 7.52 1.54 -7.46
C ARG A 47 7.34 0.04 -7.58
N PHE A 48 7.31 -0.45 -8.81
CA PHE A 48 7.12 -1.85 -9.15
C PHE A 48 8.48 -2.51 -9.39
N ARG A 49 8.71 -3.65 -8.72
CA ARG A 49 9.90 -4.49 -8.94
C ARG A 49 9.53 -5.81 -9.62
N LYS A 50 8.43 -6.43 -9.21
CA LYS A 50 7.96 -7.71 -9.75
C LYS A 50 6.44 -7.70 -9.87
N PRO A 51 5.87 -8.24 -10.96
CA PRO A 51 4.43 -8.44 -11.06
C PRO A 51 3.97 -9.48 -10.03
N CYS A 52 2.68 -9.44 -9.71
CA CYS A 52 2.00 -10.51 -8.97
C CYS A 52 1.00 -11.18 -9.92
N PHE A 53 0.67 -12.44 -9.63
CA PHE A 53 -0.23 -13.27 -10.42
C PHE A 53 -1.42 -13.74 -9.59
N VAL A 54 -2.41 -14.33 -10.26
CA VAL A 54 -3.54 -14.97 -9.60
C VAL A 54 -3.01 -16.05 -8.65
N GLY A 55 -3.55 -16.09 -7.44
CA GLY A 55 -3.12 -17.04 -6.41
C GLY A 55 -2.03 -16.51 -5.47
N ASP A 56 -1.31 -15.45 -5.86
CA ASP A 56 -0.27 -14.87 -4.99
C ASP A 56 -0.89 -14.36 -3.68
N VAL A 57 -0.32 -14.82 -2.57
CA VAL A 57 -0.67 -14.38 -1.22
C VAL A 57 0.39 -13.41 -0.74
N MET A 58 -0.01 -12.16 -0.60
CA MET A 58 0.89 -11.06 -0.22
C MET A 58 0.49 -10.47 1.13
N GLN A 59 1.48 -9.92 1.82
CA GLN A 59 1.33 -9.12 3.03
C GLN A 59 1.79 -7.69 2.79
N VAL A 60 1.14 -6.72 3.44
CA VAL A 60 1.54 -5.31 3.43
C VAL A 60 2.26 -4.99 4.74
N LYS A 61 3.55 -4.68 4.67
CA LYS A 61 4.29 -4.11 5.80
C LYS A 61 4.27 -2.59 5.70
N LEU A 62 3.95 -1.92 6.80
CA LEU A 62 3.78 -0.48 6.86
C LEU A 62 4.76 0.14 7.85
N CYS A 63 5.19 1.36 7.53
CA CYS A 63 5.79 2.26 8.49
C CYS A 63 5.10 3.62 8.37
N CYS A 64 4.53 4.08 9.48
CA CYS A 64 3.78 5.33 9.56
C CYS A 64 4.65 6.38 10.25
N TYR A 65 4.65 7.59 9.70
CA TYR A 65 5.41 8.73 10.19
C TYR A 65 4.49 9.92 10.34
N ARG A 66 4.75 10.75 11.34
CA ARG A 66 4.17 12.10 11.43
C ARG A 66 5.19 13.10 10.88
N VAL A 67 4.75 13.95 9.95
CA VAL A 67 5.58 14.97 9.31
C VAL A 67 4.83 16.31 9.41
N GLY A 68 5.13 17.08 10.46
CA GLY A 68 4.33 18.26 10.81
C GLY A 68 2.86 17.90 11.08
N CYS A 69 1.93 18.58 10.42
CA CYS A 69 0.49 18.27 10.47
C CYS A 69 0.07 17.09 9.59
N ARG A 70 0.98 16.52 8.79
CA ARG A 70 0.69 15.45 7.82
C ARG A 70 1.09 14.08 8.34
N TRP A 71 0.51 13.06 7.73
CA TRP A 71 0.95 11.67 7.89
C TRP A 71 1.66 11.21 6.63
N ALA A 72 2.77 10.49 6.79
CA ALA A 72 3.40 9.76 5.72
C ALA A 72 3.36 8.26 6.02
N VAL A 73 3.12 7.44 5.01
CA VAL A 73 3.10 5.98 5.12
C VAL A 73 3.97 5.39 4.02
N ARG A 74 4.96 4.61 4.43
CA ARG A 74 5.69 3.72 3.51
C ARG A 74 5.05 2.34 3.58
N ALA A 75 4.66 1.80 2.44
CA ALA A 75 4.15 0.44 2.31
C ALA A 75 5.10 -0.43 1.49
N MET A 76 5.21 -1.68 1.88
CA MET A 76 5.94 -2.72 1.15
C MET A 76 5.01 -3.91 0.97
N LEU A 77 4.80 -4.34 -0.26
CA LEU A 77 4.02 -5.53 -0.58
C LEU A 77 4.99 -6.71 -0.79
N LEU A 78 4.96 -7.66 0.13
CA LEU A 78 5.84 -8.84 0.12
C LEU A 78 5.01 -10.11 -0.03
N PRO A 79 5.55 -11.18 -0.62
CA PRO A 79 4.97 -12.52 -0.46
C PRO A 79 4.78 -12.83 1.04
N LEU A 80 3.70 -13.52 1.37
CA LEU A 80 3.39 -13.86 2.77
C LEU A 80 4.54 -14.68 3.39
N ASP A 81 5.06 -15.64 2.62
CA ASP A 81 6.13 -16.55 3.04
C ASP A 81 7.53 -16.03 2.69
N ALA A 82 7.67 -14.73 2.41
CA ALA A 82 8.97 -14.15 2.10
C ALA A 82 9.91 -14.27 3.30
N PRO A 83 11.20 -14.65 3.09
CA PRO A 83 12.20 -14.59 4.15
C PRO A 83 12.35 -13.15 4.67
N SER A 84 12.95 -12.97 5.85
CA SER A 84 13.05 -11.67 6.51
C SER A 84 13.81 -10.60 5.70
N ASP A 85 14.71 -11.02 4.82
CA ASP A 85 15.46 -10.20 3.85
C ASP A 85 14.77 -10.13 2.47
N GLY A 86 13.59 -10.72 2.34
CA GLY A 86 12.80 -10.78 1.13
C GLY A 86 12.50 -9.39 0.59
N ARG A 87 12.81 -9.18 -0.69
CA ARG A 87 12.55 -7.91 -1.37
C ARG A 87 11.08 -7.80 -1.77
N ALA A 88 10.46 -6.66 -1.46
CA ALA A 88 9.08 -6.38 -1.85
C ALA A 88 8.89 -6.43 -3.38
N HIS A 89 7.67 -6.78 -3.80
CA HIS A 89 7.24 -6.70 -5.19
C HIS A 89 6.87 -5.26 -5.55
N VAL A 90 6.27 -4.54 -4.60
CA VAL A 90 5.86 -3.14 -4.75
C VAL A 90 6.25 -2.35 -3.51
N TYR A 91 6.74 -1.14 -3.73
CA TYR A 91 6.94 -0.13 -2.69
C TYR A 91 5.95 1.01 -2.94
N ALA A 92 5.34 1.52 -1.87
CA ALA A 92 4.49 2.70 -1.94
C ALA A 92 4.93 3.75 -0.94
N LEU A 93 4.85 5.02 -1.34
CA LEU A 93 4.91 6.16 -0.44
C LEU A 93 3.60 6.93 -0.57
N MET A 94 2.96 7.18 0.56
CA MET A 94 1.70 7.92 0.62
C MET A 94 1.82 9.05 1.63
N THR A 95 1.21 10.20 1.35
CA THR A 95 1.01 11.24 2.35
C THR A 95 -0.45 11.61 2.49
N PHE A 96 -0.89 11.87 3.70
CA PHE A 96 -2.26 12.21 4.04
C PHE A 96 -2.30 13.50 4.87
N ALA A 97 -3.35 14.28 4.67
CA ALA A 97 -3.69 15.44 5.49
C ALA A 97 -5.13 15.32 5.97
N THR A 98 -5.45 15.97 7.09
CA THR A 98 -6.85 16.18 7.51
C THR A 98 -7.46 17.32 6.70
N ASP A 99 -8.74 17.22 6.38
CA ASP A 99 -9.45 18.31 5.72
C ASP A 99 -9.43 19.55 6.64
N GLY A 100 -8.94 20.69 6.12
CA GLY A 100 -8.82 21.95 6.86
C GLY A 100 -7.43 22.28 7.44
N ALA A 101 -6.39 21.50 7.12
CA ALA A 101 -4.98 21.76 7.46
C ALA A 101 -4.17 22.35 6.30
#